data_AF-A0A2S5M577-F1
#
_entry.id   AF-A0A2S5M577-F1
#
_cell.length_a   1.000
_cell.length_b   1.000
_cell.length_c   1.000
_cell.angle_alpha   90.00
_cell.angle_beta   90.00
_cell.angle_gamma   90.00
#
_symmetry.space_group_name_H-M   'P 1'
#
loop_
_entity.id
_entity.type
_entity.pdbx_description
1 polymer ?
#
loop_
_entity_poly.entity_id
_entity_poly.type
_entity_poly.pdbx_seq_one_letter_code
_entity_poly.pdbx_strand_id
1 'polypeptide(L)'
;MTQLASQTTRKVLASVIALVGMTVLASNASALSLGVKLACASDYYKHCSAHSPGSKEVRQCMRSVGSGLSKNCVNALVNAGEVSAAEVAARRAKAQTASR
;
A
#
# COMPACT_ATOMS: atom_id res chain seq x y z
N MET A 1 19.87 -19.63 30.57
CA MET A 1 18.65 -20.12 31.24
C MET A 1 17.63 -20.46 30.15
N THR A 2 17.85 -21.53 29.38
CA THR A 2 17.27 -22.89 29.51
C THR A 2 15.75 -22.98 29.23
N GLN A 3 15.42 -23.88 28.29
CA GLN A 3 14.17 -24.66 28.13
C GLN A 3 12.98 -24.08 27.35
N LEU A 4 12.84 -24.54 26.10
CA LEU A 4 11.74 -25.42 25.67
C LEU A 4 12.34 -26.44 24.67
N ALA A 5 13.03 -27.48 25.15
CA ALA A 5 12.42 -28.80 25.38
C ALA A 5 11.78 -29.31 24.07
N SER A 6 12.55 -29.86 23.11
CA SER A 6 12.96 -31.27 23.13
C SER A 6 12.26 -32.04 24.24
N GLN A 7 11.16 -32.74 23.91
CA GLN A 7 10.62 -33.96 24.54
C GLN A 7 9.09 -34.07 24.36
N THR A 8 8.63 -34.27 23.14
CA THR A 8 7.52 -35.21 22.88
C THR A 8 8.07 -36.37 22.06
N THR A 9 8.93 -37.11 22.76
CA THR A 9 9.31 -38.50 22.60
C THR A 9 8.28 -39.39 21.88
N ARG A 10 8.67 -40.00 20.76
CA ARG A 10 8.86 -41.46 20.57
C ARG A 10 8.63 -41.85 19.10
N LYS A 11 9.70 -42.35 18.50
CA LYS A 11 9.80 -43.14 17.26
C LYS A 11 8.47 -43.72 16.73
N VAL A 12 7.99 -43.19 15.60
CA VAL A 12 7.39 -43.96 14.49
C VAL A 12 7.88 -43.26 13.22
N LEU A 13 9.05 -43.64 12.70
CA LEU A 13 9.18 -44.45 11.48
C LEU A 13 8.27 -43.96 10.34
N ALA A 14 8.93 -43.42 9.30
CA ALA A 14 8.42 -43.20 7.96
C ALA A 14 7.16 -42.30 7.84
N SER A 15 7.34 -41.05 7.42
CA SER A 15 6.23 -40.22 6.96
C SER A 15 6.58 -39.61 5.60
N VAL A 16 6.17 -40.33 4.56
CA VAL A 16 5.94 -39.83 3.21
C VAL A 16 4.63 -39.03 3.26
N ILE A 17 4.71 -37.70 3.31
CA ILE A 17 3.56 -36.79 3.09
C ILE A 17 4.12 -35.55 2.38
N ALA A 18 4.18 -35.60 1.05
CA ALA A 18 3.20 -35.05 0.12
C ALA A 18 3.42 -33.55 -0.18
N LEU A 19 4.06 -33.34 -1.34
CA LEU A 19 3.70 -32.38 -2.39
C LEU A 19 3.45 -30.92 -1.97
N VAL A 20 4.53 -30.14 -2.06
CA VAL A 20 4.63 -28.80 -2.67
C VAL A 20 3.29 -28.08 -2.88
N GLY A 21 2.97 -27.16 -1.98
CA GLY A 21 1.89 -26.20 -2.16
C GLY A 21 2.18 -25.24 -3.31
N MET A 22 1.31 -25.20 -4.32
CA MET A 22 1.32 -24.16 -5.35
C MET A 22 0.93 -22.82 -4.72
N THR A 23 1.85 -21.87 -4.72
CA THR A 23 1.56 -20.48 -4.36
C THR A 23 0.95 -19.77 -5.57
N VAL A 24 -0.29 -19.32 -5.46
CA VAL A 24 -0.97 -18.48 -6.46
C VAL A 24 -0.25 -17.13 -6.58
N LEU A 25 0.24 -16.79 -7.78
CA LEU A 25 0.67 -15.42 -8.10
C LEU A 25 -0.57 -14.59 -8.43
N ALA A 26 -1.09 -13.83 -7.47
CA ALA A 26 -2.13 -12.85 -7.72
C ALA A 26 -1.51 -11.58 -8.36
N SER A 27 -1.62 -11.47 -9.69
CA SER A 27 -1.24 -10.25 -10.42
C SER A 27 -2.32 -9.18 -10.25
N ASN A 28 -2.27 -8.40 -9.18
CA ASN A 28 -3.19 -7.28 -8.98
C ASN A 28 -2.83 -6.08 -9.89
N ALA A 29 -3.40 -6.05 -11.10
CA ALA A 29 -3.40 -4.87 -11.95
C ALA A 29 -4.33 -3.80 -11.36
N SER A 30 -3.78 -2.90 -10.54
CA SER A 30 -4.52 -1.79 -9.93
C SER A 30 -4.93 -0.77 -11.00
N ALA A 31 -6.11 -0.94 -11.57
CA ALA A 31 -6.76 0.10 -12.37
C ALA A 31 -7.34 1.14 -11.41
N LEU A 32 -6.79 2.36 -11.41
CA LEU A 32 -7.42 3.48 -10.70
C LEU A 32 -8.86 3.65 -11.20
N SER A 33 -9.81 3.60 -10.26
CA SER A 33 -11.22 3.86 -10.56
C SER A 33 -11.39 5.24 -11.20
N LEU A 34 -12.35 5.37 -12.12
CA LEU A 34 -12.70 6.64 -12.75
C LEU A 34 -12.97 7.74 -11.71
N GLY A 35 -13.56 7.37 -10.57
CA GLY A 35 -13.81 8.30 -9.46
C GLY A 35 -12.52 8.95 -8.92
N VAL A 36 -11.42 8.19 -8.81
CA VAL A 36 -10.13 8.73 -8.37
C VAL A 36 -9.56 9.68 -9.41
N LYS A 37 -9.64 9.30 -10.70
CA LYS A 37 -9.14 10.14 -11.80
C LYS A 37 -9.83 11.50 -11.82
N LEU A 38 -11.15 11.53 -11.63
CA LEU A 38 -11.93 12.76 -11.58
C LEU A 38 -11.63 13.58 -10.32
N ALA A 39 -11.59 12.93 -9.16
CA ALA A 39 -11.31 13.59 -7.89
C ALA A 39 -9.92 14.24 -7.83
N CYS A 40 -8.93 13.62 -8.49
CA CYS A 40 -7.54 14.06 -8.51
C CYS A 40 -7.15 14.85 -9.77
N ALA A 41 -8.08 15.13 -10.70
CA ALA A 41 -7.75 15.77 -11.98
C ALA A 41 -7.05 17.13 -11.78
N SER A 42 -7.60 18.00 -10.93
CA SER A 42 -7.03 19.31 -10.63
C SER A 42 -5.65 19.22 -9.98
N ASP A 43 -5.44 18.28 -9.07
CA ASP A 43 -4.15 18.07 -8.42
C ASP A 43 -3.10 17.50 -9.40
N TYR A 44 -3.54 16.59 -10.28
CA TYR A 44 -2.70 16.06 -11.35
C TYR A 44 -2.16 17.17 -12.25
N TYR A 45 -3.02 18.05 -12.76
CA TYR A 45 -2.58 19.13 -13.65
C TYR A 45 -1.64 20.13 -12.97
N LYS A 46 -1.81 20.35 -11.66
CA LYS A 46 -0.97 21.26 -10.87
C LYS A 46 0.39 20.70 -10.52
N HIS A 47 0.48 19.39 -10.24
CA HIS A 47 1.68 18.81 -9.63
C HIS A 47 2.37 17.75 -10.47
N CYS A 48 1.63 17.00 -11.29
CA CYS A 48 2.10 15.76 -11.91
C CYS A 48 1.88 15.70 -13.44
N SER A 49 1.59 16.83 -14.09
CA SER A 49 1.26 16.93 -15.51
C SER A 49 2.39 16.53 -16.47
N ALA A 50 3.61 16.40 -15.97
CA ALA A 50 4.76 15.90 -16.73
C ALA A 50 4.69 14.38 -17.01
N HIS A 51 3.82 13.65 -16.32
CA HIS A 51 3.69 12.20 -16.45
C HIS A 51 2.38 11.83 -17.14
N SER A 52 2.38 10.77 -17.95
CA SER A 52 1.17 10.31 -18.63
C SER A 52 0.04 9.96 -17.63
N PRO A 53 -1.22 10.36 -17.86
CA PRO A 53 -2.33 10.04 -16.97
C PRO A 53 -2.45 8.53 -16.69
N GLY A 54 -2.61 8.16 -15.42
CA GLY A 54 -2.79 6.76 -15.00
C GLY A 54 -1.51 5.91 -15.01
N SER A 55 -0.36 6.50 -15.35
CA SER A 55 0.94 5.85 -15.28
C SER A 55 1.40 5.59 -13.83
N LYS A 56 2.40 4.74 -13.65
CA LYS A 56 2.96 4.46 -12.31
C LYS A 56 3.64 5.71 -11.73
N GLU A 57 4.21 6.52 -12.61
CA GLU A 57 4.91 7.75 -12.34
C GLU A 57 3.98 8.80 -11.73
N VAL A 58 2.74 8.92 -12.22
CA VAL A 58 1.72 9.77 -11.59
C VAL A 58 1.44 9.35 -10.16
N ARG A 59 1.34 8.04 -9.90
CA ARG A 59 1.11 7.53 -8.54
C ARG A 59 2.28 7.88 -7.61
N GLN A 60 3.50 7.72 -8.09
CA GLN A 60 4.69 8.10 -7.34
C GLN A 60 4.73 9.61 -7.07
N CYS A 61 4.43 10.42 -8.09
CA CYS A 61 4.37 11.88 -7.98
C CYS A 61 3.33 12.32 -6.94
N MET A 62 2.09 11.83 -7.02
CA MET A 62 1.03 12.18 -6.06
C MET A 62 1.41 11.79 -4.63
N ARG A 63 2.01 10.60 -4.42
CA ARG A 63 2.52 10.19 -3.11
C ARG A 63 3.62 11.12 -2.59
N SER A 64 4.49 11.61 -3.46
CA SER A 64 5.54 12.57 -3.11
C SER A 64 5.00 13.95 -2.74
N VAL A 65 3.96 14.41 -3.44
CA VAL A 65 3.27 15.69 -3.15
C VAL A 65 2.58 15.63 -1.78
N GLY A 66 1.96 14.50 -1.45
CA GLY A 66 1.42 14.22 -0.12
C GLY A 66 0.42 15.28 0.35
N SER A 67 0.80 16.09 1.35
CA SER A 67 -0.05 17.15 1.94
C SER A 67 -0.36 18.30 0.99
N GLY A 68 0.35 18.42 -0.14
CA GLY A 68 0.04 19.41 -1.18
C GLY A 68 -1.20 19.05 -2.02
N LEU A 69 -1.67 17.81 -1.96
CA LEU A 69 -2.87 17.39 -2.66
C LEU A 69 -4.14 17.91 -1.96
N SER A 70 -5.19 18.15 -2.75
CA SER A 70 -6.50 18.46 -2.20
C SER A 70 -7.03 17.34 -1.29
N LYS A 71 -7.82 17.74 -0.28
CA LYS A 71 -8.47 16.78 0.64
C LYS A 71 -9.34 15.77 -0.12
N ASN A 72 -9.99 16.21 -1.21
CA ASN A 72 -10.82 15.37 -2.05
C ASN A 72 -10.01 14.26 -2.72
N CYS A 73 -8.88 14.60 -3.34
CA CYS A 73 -8.00 13.60 -3.96
C CYS A 73 -7.42 12.62 -2.94
N VAL A 74 -6.95 13.11 -1.79
CA VAL A 74 -6.43 12.24 -0.72
C VAL A 74 -7.51 11.26 -0.24
N ASN A 75 -8.73 11.72 -0.02
CA ASN A 75 -9.83 10.86 0.40
C ASN A 75 -10.19 9.82 -0.69
N ALA A 76 -10.19 10.21 -1.97
CA ALA A 76 -10.44 9.29 -3.07
C ALA A 76 -9.35 8.20 -3.16
N LEU A 77 -8.07 8.56 -2.94
CA LEU A 77 -6.97 7.60 -2.90
C LEU A 77 -7.09 6.64 -1.71
N VAL A 78 -7.53 7.11 -0.54
CA VAL A 78 -7.79 6.25 0.63
C VAL A 78 -8.94 5.28 0.34
N ASN A 79 -10.05 5.78 -0.20
CA ASN A 79 -11.22 4.96 -0.51
C ASN A 79 -10.94 3.90 -1.59
N ALA A 80 -10.02 4.20 -2.51
CA ALA A 80 -9.58 3.26 -3.54
C ALA A 80 -8.51 2.27 -3.04
N GLY A 81 -8.03 2.40 -1.80
CA GLY A 81 -6.98 1.54 -1.24
C GLY A 81 -5.57 1.84 -1.77
N GLU A 82 -5.37 2.95 -2.47
CA GLU A 82 -4.08 3.36 -3.05
C GLU A 82 -3.12 3.91 -1.98
N VAL A 83 -3.68 4.45 -0.89
CA VAL A 83 -2.95 4.87 0.30
C VAL A 83 -3.76 4.51 1.55
N SER A 84 -3.09 4.07 2.62
CA SER A 84 -3.78 3.76 3.87
C SER A 84 -4.11 5.02 4.67
N ALA A 85 -5.27 5.05 5.33
CA ALA A 85 -5.64 6.15 6.23
C ALA A 85 -4.59 6.40 7.33
N ALA A 86 -3.96 5.33 7.82
CA ALA A 86 -2.88 5.40 8.80
C ALA A 86 -1.63 6.14 8.27
N GLU A 87 -1.22 5.89 7.02
CA GLU A 87 -0.13 6.63 6.37
C GLU A 87 -0.49 8.12 6.27
N VAL A 88 -1.70 8.45 5.82
CA VAL A 88 -2.16 9.84 5.72
C VAL A 88 -2.16 10.53 7.09
N ALA A 89 -2.64 9.85 8.13
CA ALA A 89 -2.67 10.38 9.49
C ALA A 89 -1.24 10.60 10.03
N ALA A 90 -0.33 9.64 9.86
CA ALA A 90 1.06 9.77 10.27
C ALA A 90 1.78 10.94 9.60
N ARG A 91 1.56 11.13 8.28
CA ARG A 91 2.10 12.26 7.51
C ARG A 91 1.60 13.59 8.04
N ARG A 92 0.29 13.69 8.34
CA ARG A 92 -0.33 14.90 8.91
C ARG A 92 0.20 15.20 10.31
N ALA A 93 0.33 14.20 11.17
CA ALA A 93 0.89 14.36 12.51
C ALA A 93 2.34 14.87 12.44
N LYS A 94 3.17 14.27 11.58
CA LYS A 94 4.56 14.69 11.38
C LYS A 94 4.66 16.13 10.84
N ALA A 95 3.78 16.52 9.92
CA ALA A 95 3.71 17.89 9.43
C ALA A 95 3.34 18.89 10.53
N GLN A 96 2.40 18.53 11.41
CA GLN A 96 2.01 19.37 12.56
C GLN A 96 3.15 19.54 13.57
N THR A 97 3.95 18.51 13.81
CA THR A 97 5.14 18.62 14.69
C THR A 97 6.23 19.48 14.06
N ALA A 98 6.42 19.41 12.73
CA ALA A 98 7.42 20.22 12.03
C ALA A 98 7.08 21.72 11.96
N SER A 99 5.81 22.07 12.16
CA SER A 99 5.34 23.46 12.25
C SER A 99 5.33 24.00 13.69
N ARG A 100 5.73 23.21 14.68
CA ARG A 100 5.89 23.63 16.09
C ARG A 100 7.35 23.90 16.37
#